data_AF-A0A954RSE9-F1
#
_entry.id   AF-A0A954RSE9-F1
#
_cell.length_a   1.000
_cell.length_b   1.000
_cell.length_c   1.000
_cell.angle_alpha   90.00
_cell.angle_beta   90.00
_cell.angle_gamma   90.00
#
_symmetry.space_group_name_H-M   'P 1'
#
loop_
_entity.id
_entity.type
_entity.pdbx_description
1 polymer ?
#
loop_
_entity_poly.entity_id
_entity_poly.type
_entity_poly.pdbx_seq_one_letter_code
_entity_poly.pdbx_strand_id
1 'polypeptide(L)'
;MLRSIRGQSYFLQAMVVAFAGLLCAESWAQRNFTPPVESPEVSADRMVTFRVRATGAEGVRLGGGDLPQVGQGLDMKDVGDGVWEIAVGPVDPGAYRYRFDLAGVPVSDPVNPTTSESNGNSWSLVHVPGAAWMDEQQVGHGAVAEVHYFSKSLQRARRMHIYTPPGYDGNDAAQYPVFYLLHGAMDCDDSWSTVGRANFIIDNLIANKLAEPMIVVMPAGHTGP
;
A
#
# COMPACT_ATOMS: atom_id res chain seq x y z
N MET A 1 -41.60 81.78 26.60
CA MET A 1 -40.68 80.61 26.60
C MET A 1 -41.51 79.40 26.13
N LEU A 2 -41.52 79.16 24.83
CA LEU A 2 -42.38 78.18 24.14
C LEU A 2 -41.51 77.01 23.65
N ARG A 3 -41.93 75.78 23.94
CA ARG A 3 -41.24 74.54 23.55
C ARG A 3 -41.57 74.16 22.10
N SER A 4 -40.56 73.74 21.35
CA SER A 4 -40.61 73.35 19.93
C SER A 4 -40.27 71.86 19.72
N ILE A 5 -41.28 71.13 19.26
CA ILE A 5 -41.42 70.06 18.23
C ILE A 5 -40.19 69.28 17.64
N ARG A 6 -40.40 67.95 17.44
CA ARG A 6 -39.82 66.91 16.50
C ARG A 6 -38.42 66.33 16.81
N GLY A 7 -38.10 65.03 16.58
CA GLY A 7 -38.83 63.91 15.96
C GLY A 7 -38.00 62.60 15.86
N GLN A 8 -38.69 61.56 15.37
CA GLN A 8 -38.27 60.30 14.70
C GLN A 8 -37.45 59.19 15.41
N SER A 9 -38.18 58.06 15.60
CA SER A 9 -37.91 56.66 15.21
C SER A 9 -36.52 56.07 15.41
N TYR A 10 -36.43 54.92 16.10
CA TYR A 10 -35.64 53.75 15.64
C TYR A 10 -35.95 52.47 16.45
N PHE A 11 -36.33 51.43 15.69
CA PHE A 11 -36.06 50.00 15.90
C PHE A 11 -36.74 49.19 17.02
N LEU A 12 -37.86 48.56 16.63
CA LEU A 12 -38.13 47.15 16.91
C LEU A 12 -36.90 46.30 16.56
N GLN A 13 -36.43 45.46 17.48
CA GLN A 13 -35.94 44.07 17.25
C GLN A 13 -35.16 43.60 18.50
N ALA A 14 -35.85 43.06 19.49
CA ALA A 14 -35.20 42.39 20.62
C ALA A 14 -35.98 41.13 21.05
N MET A 15 -36.49 40.34 20.09
CA MET A 15 -37.30 39.16 20.41
C MET A 15 -37.15 37.97 19.43
N VAL A 16 -35.95 37.69 18.90
CA VAL A 16 -35.72 36.46 18.07
C VAL A 16 -34.38 35.75 18.34
N VAL A 17 -33.71 35.91 19.49
CA VAL A 17 -32.38 35.26 19.70
C VAL A 17 -32.42 34.02 20.60
N ALA A 18 -33.54 33.69 21.25
CA ALA A 18 -33.57 32.58 22.23
C ALA A 18 -33.90 31.18 21.68
N PHE A 19 -34.13 31.00 20.37
CA PHE A 19 -34.57 29.70 19.80
C PHE A 19 -33.65 29.09 18.73
N ALA A 20 -32.43 29.60 18.56
CA ALA A 20 -31.44 29.06 17.61
C ALA A 20 -30.26 28.34 18.30
N GLY A 21 -30.20 28.35 19.63
CA GLY A 21 -29.06 27.80 20.39
C GLY A 21 -29.13 26.29 20.69
N LEU A 22 -30.28 25.64 20.52
CA LEU A 22 -30.45 24.22 20.85
C LEU A 22 -30.43 23.25 19.64
N LEU A 23 -30.37 23.75 18.41
CA LEU A 23 -30.42 22.90 17.20
C LEU A 23 -29.06 22.57 16.57
N CYS A 24 -27.95 23.08 17.13
CA CYS A 24 -26.60 22.81 16.62
C CYS A 24 -25.79 21.80 17.46
N ALA A 25 -26.36 21.21 18.52
CA ALA A 25 -25.64 20.28 19.39
C ALA A 25 -25.84 18.79 19.03
N GLU A 26 -26.80 18.44 18.16
CA GLU A 26 -27.18 17.04 17.92
C GLU A 26 -26.69 16.46 16.57
N SER A 27 -26.00 17.23 15.72
CA SER A 27 -25.48 16.70 14.44
C SER A 27 -24.06 16.11 14.52
N TRP A 28 -23.42 16.15 15.69
CA TRP A 28 -22.33 15.23 16.02
C TRP A 28 -22.90 13.90 16.55
N ALA A 29 -23.98 13.40 15.93
CA ALA A 29 -24.31 11.99 16.02
C ALA A 29 -23.02 11.25 15.69
N GLN A 30 -22.53 10.48 16.67
CA GLN A 30 -21.33 9.66 16.58
C GLN A 30 -21.24 9.11 15.16
N ARG A 31 -20.22 9.53 14.40
CA ARG A 31 -19.76 8.66 13.31
C ARG A 31 -19.50 7.33 14.02
N ASN A 32 -20.35 6.34 13.78
CA ASN A 32 -20.11 4.98 14.21
C ASN A 32 -18.80 4.57 13.54
N PHE A 33 -17.70 4.84 14.22
CA PHE A 33 -16.37 4.48 13.77
C PHE A 33 -16.25 3.01 14.06
N THR A 34 -16.75 2.20 13.13
CA THR A 34 -16.49 0.77 13.16
C THR A 34 -14.98 0.60 12.99
N PRO A 35 -14.28 0.00 13.96
CA PRO A 35 -12.85 -0.18 13.85
C PRO A 35 -12.50 -0.93 12.55
N PRO A 36 -11.45 -0.51 11.84
CA PRO A 36 -10.96 -1.26 10.69
C PRO A 36 -10.56 -2.67 11.15
N VAL A 37 -10.79 -3.66 10.28
CA VAL A 37 -10.26 -5.00 10.50
C VAL A 37 -8.75 -4.96 10.31
N GLU A 38 -8.01 -5.79 11.04
CA GLU A 38 -6.59 -6.01 10.78
C GLU A 38 -6.46 -7.04 9.66
N SER A 39 -5.84 -6.65 8.55
CA SER A 39 -5.58 -7.50 7.40
C SER A 39 -4.37 -6.98 6.60
N PRO A 40 -3.46 -7.87 6.17
CA PRO A 40 -3.33 -9.26 6.59
C PRO A 40 -2.66 -9.32 7.97
N GLU A 41 -3.00 -10.33 8.79
CA GLU A 41 -2.36 -10.61 10.07
C GLU A 41 -1.46 -11.84 9.92
N VAL A 42 -0.16 -11.72 10.20
CA VAL A 42 0.80 -12.84 10.15
C VAL A 42 1.14 -13.28 11.58
N SER A 43 0.80 -14.51 11.93
CA SER A 43 1.09 -15.07 13.25
C SER A 43 2.53 -15.62 13.37
N ALA A 44 2.96 -15.92 14.60
CA ALA A 44 4.30 -16.45 14.87
C ALA A 44 4.55 -17.84 14.26
N ASP A 45 3.50 -18.65 14.09
CA ASP A 45 3.53 -19.94 13.38
C ASP A 45 3.35 -19.79 11.86
N ARG A 46 3.40 -18.56 11.34
CA ARG A 46 3.28 -18.20 9.92
C ARG A 46 1.95 -18.56 9.28
N MET A 47 0.88 -18.58 10.08
CA MET A 47 -0.48 -18.49 9.54
C MET A 47 -0.73 -17.04 9.12
N VAL A 48 -1.34 -16.85 7.96
CA VAL A 48 -1.73 -15.53 7.46
C VAL A 48 -3.25 -15.46 7.45
N THR A 49 -3.80 -14.56 8.25
CA THR A 49 -5.24 -14.32 8.32
C THR A 49 -5.59 -13.07 7.52
N PHE A 50 -6.45 -13.25 6.52
CA PHE A 50 -6.93 -12.18 5.65
C PHE A 50 -8.36 -11.82 6.03
N ARG A 51 -8.64 -10.52 6.12
CA ARG A 51 -9.98 -10.02 6.47
C ARG A 51 -10.39 -8.89 5.55
N VAL A 52 -11.66 -8.87 5.18
CA VAL A 52 -12.26 -7.74 4.47
C VAL A 52 -13.68 -7.51 4.93
N ARG A 53 -14.03 -6.25 5.17
CA ARG A 53 -15.42 -5.86 5.44
C ARG A 53 -16.14 -5.63 4.11
N ALA A 54 -17.09 -6.49 3.80
CA ALA A 54 -17.91 -6.45 2.59
C ALA A 54 -19.38 -6.72 2.96
N THR A 55 -20.01 -5.72 3.60
CA THR A 55 -21.41 -5.81 4.05
C THR A 55 -22.35 -6.05 2.87
N GLY A 56 -23.16 -7.11 2.96
CA GLY A 56 -24.11 -7.49 1.91
C GLY A 56 -23.49 -8.24 0.73
N ALA A 57 -22.19 -8.57 0.77
CA ALA A 57 -21.62 -9.51 -0.18
C ALA A 57 -22.25 -10.90 0.01
N GLU A 58 -22.47 -11.62 -1.08
CA GLU A 58 -22.98 -13.00 -1.07
C GLU A 58 -21.84 -14.04 -1.01
N GLY A 59 -20.62 -13.59 -1.29
CA GLY A 59 -19.41 -14.41 -1.28
C GLY A 59 -18.17 -13.56 -1.53
N VAL A 60 -17.08 -13.93 -0.86
CA VAL A 60 -15.76 -13.29 -0.99
C VAL A 60 -14.73 -14.38 -1.19
N ARG A 61 -13.79 -14.15 -2.11
CA ARG A 61 -12.66 -15.05 -2.34
C ARG A 61 -11.33 -14.35 -2.11
N LEU A 62 -10.37 -15.06 -1.54
CA LEU A 62 -8.97 -14.67 -1.52
C LEU A 62 -8.31 -15.15 -2.81
N GLY A 63 -7.67 -14.26 -3.55
CA GLY A 63 -6.84 -14.58 -4.72
C GLY A 63 -5.38 -14.19 -4.48
N GLY A 64 -4.44 -14.92 -5.09
CA GLY A 64 -3.01 -14.66 -4.97
C GLY A 64 -2.22 -15.78 -5.65
N GLY A 65 -1.69 -15.51 -6.85
CA GLY A 65 -1.07 -16.54 -7.69
C GLY A 65 0.30 -17.01 -7.20
N ASP A 66 1.02 -16.15 -6.48
CA ASP A 66 2.31 -16.46 -5.86
C ASP A 66 2.19 -16.85 -4.38
N LEU A 67 1.05 -16.57 -3.74
CA LEU A 67 0.76 -17.00 -2.37
C LEU A 67 0.50 -18.53 -2.32
N PRO A 68 1.33 -19.30 -1.59
CA PRO A 68 1.17 -20.75 -1.50
C PRO A 68 -0.23 -21.15 -1.01
N GLN A 69 -0.71 -22.32 -1.44
CA GLN A 69 -2.00 -22.91 -1.04
C GLN A 69 -3.26 -22.17 -1.53
N VAL A 70 -3.16 -20.97 -2.10
CA VAL A 70 -4.32 -20.23 -2.63
C VAL A 70 -4.72 -20.70 -4.03
N GLY A 71 -3.76 -20.98 -4.91
CA GLY A 71 -4.03 -21.52 -6.25
C GLY A 71 -4.97 -20.62 -7.07
N GLN A 72 -6.14 -21.15 -7.45
CA GLN A 72 -7.17 -20.43 -8.23
C GLN A 72 -8.10 -19.56 -7.36
N GLY A 73 -7.76 -19.40 -6.08
CA GLY A 73 -8.48 -18.60 -5.10
C GLY A 73 -9.34 -19.45 -4.15
N LEU A 74 -9.48 -18.98 -2.92
CA LEU A 74 -10.15 -19.67 -1.82
C LEU A 74 -11.39 -18.90 -1.34
N ASP A 75 -12.48 -19.61 -1.07
CA ASP A 75 -13.68 -19.00 -0.50
C ASP A 75 -13.44 -18.60 0.96
N MET A 76 -13.78 -17.36 1.30
CA MET A 76 -13.71 -16.82 2.66
C MET A 76 -15.00 -17.10 3.41
N LYS A 77 -14.95 -17.08 4.75
CA LYS A 77 -16.12 -17.28 5.60
C LYS A 77 -16.61 -15.95 6.14
N ASP A 78 -17.92 -15.72 6.09
CA ASP A 78 -18.55 -14.64 6.85
C ASP A 78 -18.45 -14.97 8.35
N VAL A 79 -17.79 -14.10 9.10
CA VAL A 79 -17.59 -14.24 10.55
C VAL A 79 -18.48 -13.28 11.35
N GLY A 80 -19.43 -12.61 10.70
CA GLY A 80 -20.34 -11.64 11.30
C GLY A 80 -19.95 -10.19 11.03
N ASP A 81 -20.89 -9.27 11.28
CA ASP A 81 -20.74 -7.82 11.06
C ASP A 81 -20.29 -7.43 9.63
N GLY A 82 -20.53 -8.30 8.64
CA GLY A 82 -20.10 -8.11 7.26
C GLY A 82 -18.59 -8.30 7.06
N VAL A 83 -17.89 -8.95 7.99
CA VAL A 83 -16.47 -9.29 7.88
C VAL A 83 -16.32 -10.69 7.32
N TRP A 84 -15.50 -10.82 6.29
CA TRP A 84 -15.11 -12.08 5.69
C TRP A 84 -13.68 -12.40 6.09
N GLU A 85 -13.42 -13.65 6.47
CA GLU A 85 -12.13 -14.11 6.98
C GLU A 85 -11.69 -15.43 6.33
N ILE A 86 -10.38 -15.55 6.12
CA ILE A 86 -9.72 -16.84 5.87
C ILE A 86 -8.32 -16.84 6.47
N ALA A 87 -7.90 -17.97 7.02
CA ALA A 87 -6.52 -18.22 7.41
C ALA A 87 -5.86 -19.20 6.44
N VAL A 88 -4.66 -18.87 5.96
CA VAL A 88 -3.85 -19.69 5.06
C VAL A 88 -2.51 -19.97 5.73
N GLY A 89 -2.01 -21.20 5.63
CA GLY A 89 -0.66 -21.53 6.08
C GLY A 89 -0.54 -22.82 6.90
N PRO A 90 0.63 -23.06 7.52
CA PRO A 90 1.78 -22.15 7.56
C PRO A 90 2.33 -21.82 6.16
N VAL A 91 2.73 -20.56 5.95
CA VAL A 91 3.35 -20.09 4.71
C VAL A 91 4.86 -19.98 4.93
N ASP A 92 5.64 -20.34 3.92
CA ASP A 92 7.10 -20.16 3.98
C ASP A 92 7.46 -18.66 4.05
N PRO A 93 8.61 -18.29 4.62
CA PRO A 93 9.04 -16.90 4.61
C PRO A 93 9.17 -16.35 3.19
N GLY A 94 8.66 -15.15 2.97
CA GLY A 94 8.58 -14.57 1.64
C GLY A 94 7.72 -13.32 1.58
N ALA A 95 7.67 -12.67 0.41
CA ALA A 95 6.69 -11.65 0.10
C ALA A 95 5.75 -12.19 -0.98
N TYR A 96 4.45 -12.02 -0.79
CA TYR A 96 3.41 -12.62 -1.61
C TYR A 96 2.33 -11.62 -1.95
N ARG A 97 1.84 -11.66 -3.18
CA ARG A 97 0.77 -10.80 -3.65
C ARG A 97 -0.57 -11.47 -3.46
N TYR A 98 -1.55 -10.69 -3.04
CA TYR A 98 -2.92 -11.13 -2.88
C TYR A 98 -3.91 -10.03 -3.22
N ARG A 99 -5.18 -10.42 -3.32
CA ARG A 99 -6.34 -9.55 -3.48
C ARG A 99 -7.59 -10.27 -2.98
N PHE A 100 -8.68 -9.53 -2.86
CA PHE A 100 -10.02 -10.11 -2.73
C PHE A 100 -10.72 -10.13 -4.09
N ASP A 101 -11.59 -11.11 -4.31
CA ASP A 101 -12.55 -11.09 -5.40
C ASP A 101 -13.97 -10.99 -4.80
N LEU A 102 -14.64 -9.85 -5.05
CA LEU A 102 -15.99 -9.54 -4.59
C LEU A 102 -16.94 -9.63 -5.79
N ALA A 103 -17.75 -10.69 -5.86
CA ALA A 103 -18.67 -10.93 -6.98
C ALA A 103 -17.99 -10.84 -8.37
N GLY A 104 -16.76 -11.36 -8.48
CA GLY A 104 -15.97 -11.35 -9.72
C GLY A 104 -15.17 -10.06 -9.96
N VAL A 105 -15.27 -9.06 -9.08
CA VAL A 105 -14.45 -7.85 -9.13
C VAL A 105 -13.20 -8.04 -8.27
N PRO A 106 -11.99 -7.94 -8.85
CA PRO A 106 -10.76 -7.96 -8.07
C PRO A 106 -10.59 -6.64 -7.30
N VAL A 107 -10.32 -6.72 -6.01
CA VAL A 107 -10.21 -5.59 -5.09
C VAL A 107 -8.98 -5.75 -4.21
N SER A 108 -8.10 -4.74 -4.20
CA SER A 108 -6.99 -4.68 -3.26
C SER A 108 -7.52 -4.57 -1.83
N ASP A 109 -6.77 -5.13 -0.88
CA ASP A 109 -7.11 -5.02 0.53
C ASP A 109 -7.16 -3.55 0.97
N PRO A 110 -8.35 -3.03 1.36
CA PRO A 110 -8.54 -1.61 1.62
C PRO A 110 -7.87 -1.13 2.92
N VAL A 111 -7.40 -2.05 3.76
CA VAL A 111 -6.74 -1.73 5.04
C VAL A 111 -5.25 -2.08 5.04
N ASN A 112 -4.71 -2.61 3.94
CA ASN A 112 -3.28 -2.86 3.78
C ASN A 112 -2.66 -1.83 2.81
N PRO A 113 -1.80 -0.92 3.30
CA PRO A 113 -1.15 0.07 2.45
C PRO A 113 0.01 -0.49 1.62
N THR A 114 0.48 -1.71 1.91
CA THR A 114 1.57 -2.33 1.16
C THR A 114 1.07 -2.96 -0.11
N THR A 115 1.66 -2.57 -1.22
CA THR A 115 1.28 -3.01 -2.56
C THR A 115 2.48 -3.42 -3.39
N SER A 116 2.22 -4.15 -4.46
CA SER A 116 3.18 -4.45 -5.51
C SER A 116 2.51 -4.22 -6.85
N GLU A 117 3.12 -3.38 -7.68
CA GLU A 117 2.61 -3.14 -9.02
C GLU A 117 2.90 -4.33 -9.94
N SER A 118 2.02 -4.51 -10.92
CA SER A 118 2.22 -5.41 -12.04
C SER A 118 1.94 -4.68 -13.35
N ASN A 119 2.07 -5.36 -14.48
CA ASN A 119 1.94 -4.75 -15.80
C ASN A 119 0.58 -4.08 -16.07
N GLY A 120 -0.50 -4.47 -15.36
CA GLY A 120 -1.85 -3.94 -15.62
C GLY A 120 -2.71 -3.67 -14.39
N ASN A 121 -2.17 -3.87 -13.18
CA ASN A 121 -2.89 -3.62 -11.93
C ASN A 121 -1.92 -3.45 -10.76
N SER A 122 -2.46 -3.19 -9.57
CA SER A 122 -1.73 -3.23 -8.31
C SER A 122 -2.31 -4.32 -7.41
N TRP A 123 -1.44 -5.09 -6.77
CA TRP A 123 -1.79 -6.14 -5.81
C TRP A 123 -1.51 -5.66 -4.40
N SER A 124 -2.28 -6.16 -3.42
CA SER A 124 -1.87 -6.05 -2.02
C SER A 124 -0.71 -7.02 -1.75
N LEU A 125 0.18 -6.66 -0.83
CA LEU A 125 1.38 -7.43 -0.52
C LEU A 125 1.33 -7.90 0.93
N VAL A 126 1.71 -9.15 1.19
CA VAL A 126 1.97 -9.64 2.54
C VAL A 126 3.41 -10.13 2.63
N HIS A 127 4.09 -9.75 3.70
CA HIS A 127 5.42 -10.26 4.02
C HIS A 127 5.35 -11.24 5.19
N VAL A 128 5.77 -12.47 4.96
CA VAL A 128 5.90 -13.52 5.97
C VAL A 128 7.37 -13.59 6.40
N PRO A 129 7.73 -13.19 7.63
CA PRO A 129 9.12 -13.14 8.08
C PRO A 129 9.68 -14.53 8.40
N GLY A 130 11.01 -14.62 8.51
CA GLY A 130 11.72 -15.84 8.92
C GLY A 130 12.86 -16.24 8.01
N ALA A 131 13.23 -15.38 7.05
CA ALA A 131 14.35 -15.58 6.14
C ALA A 131 15.29 -14.37 6.22
N ALA A 132 16.30 -14.45 7.11
CA ALA A 132 17.20 -13.35 7.42
C ALA A 132 17.90 -12.71 6.21
N TRP A 133 18.11 -13.48 5.13
CA TRP A 133 18.74 -12.98 3.90
C TRP A 133 17.83 -12.04 3.11
N MET A 134 16.50 -12.15 3.23
CA MET A 134 15.56 -11.24 2.58
C MET A 134 14.86 -10.30 3.56
N ASP A 135 14.71 -10.66 4.83
CA ASP A 135 14.08 -9.85 5.89
C ASP A 135 14.83 -8.53 6.11
N GLU A 136 14.12 -7.52 6.62
CA GLU A 136 14.73 -6.25 7.00
C GLU A 136 15.59 -6.47 8.25
N GLN A 137 16.91 -6.33 8.09
CA GLN A 137 17.88 -6.46 9.18
C GLN A 137 18.35 -5.08 9.65
N GLN A 138 18.93 -5.02 10.84
CA GLN A 138 19.56 -3.81 11.37
C GLN A 138 20.94 -3.58 10.71
N VAL A 139 20.93 -3.21 9.42
CA VAL A 139 22.11 -2.96 8.59
C VAL A 139 22.01 -1.59 7.91
N GLY A 140 23.06 -1.16 7.20
CA GLY A 140 22.95 0.01 6.34
C GLY A 140 21.97 -0.30 5.20
N HIS A 141 21.05 0.64 4.92
CA HIS A 141 20.07 0.51 3.85
C HIS A 141 20.39 1.41 2.67
N GLY A 142 20.31 0.85 1.46
CA GLY A 142 20.34 1.59 0.23
C GLY A 142 19.04 2.37 -0.04
N ALA A 143 19.04 3.17 -1.10
CA ALA A 143 17.85 3.88 -1.56
C ALA A 143 17.29 3.21 -2.82
N VAL A 144 15.98 3.17 -2.97
CA VAL A 144 15.31 2.78 -4.23
C VAL A 144 14.62 4.01 -4.79
N ALA A 145 15.08 4.48 -5.95
CA ALA A 145 14.53 5.64 -6.65
C ALA A 145 13.67 5.20 -7.83
N GLU A 146 12.47 5.77 -7.94
CA GLU A 146 11.66 5.74 -9.16
C GLU A 146 12.19 6.80 -10.14
N VAL A 147 12.59 6.38 -11.34
CA VAL A 147 13.19 7.25 -12.35
C VAL A 147 12.40 7.18 -13.66
N HIS A 148 11.93 8.35 -14.11
CA HIS A 148 11.26 8.52 -15.40
C HIS A 148 12.23 8.99 -16.47
N TYR A 149 12.15 8.41 -17.66
CA TYR A 149 13.00 8.75 -18.79
C TYR A 149 12.26 8.66 -20.12
N PHE A 150 12.66 9.47 -21.11
CA PHE A 150 12.13 9.35 -22.46
C PHE A 150 12.93 8.32 -23.27
N SER A 151 12.26 7.28 -23.75
CA SER A 151 12.86 6.28 -24.63
C SER A 151 12.81 6.76 -26.08
N LYS A 152 13.99 7.03 -26.66
CA LYS A 152 14.10 7.36 -28.09
C LYS A 152 13.76 6.19 -29.01
N SER A 153 13.96 4.95 -28.59
CA SER A 153 13.62 3.79 -29.44
C SER A 153 12.13 3.52 -29.45
N LEU A 154 11.43 3.72 -28.32
CA LEU A 154 9.99 3.49 -28.19
C LEU A 154 9.15 4.76 -28.36
N GLN A 155 9.79 5.93 -28.50
CA GLN A 155 9.14 7.24 -28.64
C GLN A 155 8.10 7.54 -27.55
N ARG A 156 8.40 7.18 -26.29
CA ARG A 156 7.52 7.40 -25.14
C ARG A 156 8.29 7.52 -23.83
N ALA A 157 7.65 8.13 -22.83
CA ALA A 157 8.12 8.08 -21.44
C ALA A 157 8.07 6.65 -20.92
N ARG A 158 9.07 6.29 -20.11
CA ARG A 158 9.20 5.01 -19.43
C ARG A 158 9.66 5.25 -18.00
N ARG A 159 9.47 4.24 -17.16
CA ARG A 159 9.87 4.21 -15.76
C ARG A 159 10.85 3.06 -15.51
N MET A 160 11.72 3.24 -14.54
CA MET A 160 12.55 2.20 -13.95
C MET A 160 12.76 2.48 -12.47
N HIS A 161 13.05 1.44 -11.70
CA HIS A 161 13.53 1.57 -10.33
C HIS A 161 15.04 1.38 -10.28
N ILE A 162 15.73 2.18 -9.48
CA ILE A 162 17.19 2.11 -9.30
C ILE A 162 17.49 2.00 -7.82
N TYR A 163 18.14 0.91 -7.42
CA TYR A 163 18.73 0.76 -6.10
C TYR A 163 20.17 1.32 -6.10
N THR A 164 20.48 2.15 -5.12
CA THR A 164 21.85 2.59 -4.80
C THR A 164 22.26 2.06 -3.42
N PRO A 165 23.50 1.58 -3.25
CA PRO A 165 23.91 0.91 -2.03
C PRO A 165 24.06 1.90 -0.85
N PRO A 166 24.09 1.40 0.40
CA PRO A 166 24.38 2.22 1.57
C PRO A 166 25.68 3.02 1.40
N GLY A 167 25.64 4.32 1.68
CA GLY A 167 26.79 5.23 1.53
C GLY A 167 27.06 5.72 0.10
N TYR A 168 26.11 5.52 -0.83
CA TYR A 168 26.18 6.08 -2.17
C TYR A 168 26.20 7.63 -2.17
N ASP A 169 25.29 8.26 -1.42
CA ASP A 169 25.20 9.72 -1.36
C ASP A 169 26.38 10.32 -0.59
N GLY A 170 27.02 11.34 -1.19
CA GLY A 170 28.17 12.03 -0.61
C GLY A 170 29.54 11.39 -0.91
N ASN A 171 29.57 10.37 -1.78
CA ASN A 171 30.80 9.73 -2.24
C ASN A 171 30.99 9.88 -3.76
N ASP A 172 31.16 11.13 -4.21
CA ASP A 172 31.25 11.49 -5.63
C ASP A 172 32.45 10.86 -6.38
N ALA A 173 33.43 10.31 -5.66
CA ALA A 173 34.60 9.65 -6.24
C ALA A 173 34.42 8.13 -6.40
N ALA A 174 33.43 7.52 -5.74
CA ALA A 174 33.23 6.08 -5.83
C ALA A 174 32.60 5.67 -7.16
N GLN A 175 33.07 4.54 -7.68
CA GLN A 175 32.48 3.87 -8.84
C GLN A 175 31.87 2.55 -8.38
N TYR A 176 30.67 2.26 -8.85
CA TYR A 176 29.93 1.06 -8.52
C TYR A 176 29.68 0.23 -9.78
N PRO A 177 29.86 -1.10 -9.74
CA PRO A 177 29.34 -1.96 -10.80
C PRO A 177 27.81 -1.80 -10.90
N VAL A 178 27.27 -2.03 -12.09
CA VAL A 178 25.84 -1.92 -12.38
C VAL A 178 25.29 -3.30 -12.74
N PHE A 179 24.25 -3.72 -12.03
CA PHE A 179 23.52 -4.95 -12.32
C PHE A 179 22.12 -4.61 -12.87
N TYR A 180 21.82 -5.05 -14.08
CA TYR A 180 20.49 -4.93 -14.67
C TYR A 180 19.65 -6.16 -14.32
N LEU A 181 18.56 -5.96 -13.58
CA LEU A 181 17.69 -7.01 -13.06
C LEU A 181 16.31 -6.92 -13.70
N LEU A 182 15.95 -7.90 -14.53
CA LEU A 182 14.75 -7.88 -15.36
C LEU A 182 13.65 -8.73 -14.73
N HIS A 183 12.41 -8.23 -14.75
CA HIS A 183 11.24 -8.95 -14.23
C HIS A 183 10.69 -9.98 -15.23
N GLY A 184 9.78 -10.84 -14.76
CA GLY A 184 9.11 -11.86 -15.58
C GLY A 184 7.91 -11.34 -16.36
N ALA A 185 7.17 -12.24 -17.00
CA ALA A 185 5.90 -11.91 -17.64
C ALA A 185 4.89 -11.41 -16.59
N MET A 186 4.00 -10.48 -17.00
CA MET A 186 2.95 -9.87 -16.15
C MET A 186 3.44 -8.93 -15.03
N ASP A 187 4.72 -8.92 -14.71
CA ASP A 187 5.32 -7.98 -13.74
C ASP A 187 5.67 -6.62 -14.36
N CYS A 188 6.21 -5.71 -13.56
CA CYS A 188 6.72 -4.41 -14.02
C CYS A 188 8.03 -4.04 -13.32
N ASP A 189 8.49 -2.80 -13.52
CA ASP A 189 9.75 -2.30 -12.98
C ASP A 189 9.80 -2.20 -11.45
N ASP A 190 8.64 -2.15 -10.79
CA ASP A 190 8.50 -2.13 -9.34
C ASP A 190 8.69 -3.51 -8.68
N SER A 191 8.43 -4.60 -9.42
CA SER A 191 8.20 -5.92 -8.82
C SER A 191 9.42 -6.48 -8.07
N TRP A 192 10.64 -6.17 -8.51
CA TRP A 192 11.85 -6.62 -7.82
C TRP A 192 12.08 -5.89 -6.49
N SER A 193 11.72 -4.61 -6.37
CA SER A 193 11.81 -3.85 -5.12
C SER A 193 10.65 -4.13 -4.16
N THR A 194 9.50 -4.60 -4.65
CA THR A 194 8.35 -4.97 -3.82
C THR A 194 8.31 -6.47 -3.54
N VAL A 195 7.61 -7.26 -4.34
CA VAL A 195 7.46 -8.71 -4.12
C VAL A 195 8.81 -9.46 -4.16
N GLY A 196 9.78 -8.95 -4.92
CA GLY A 196 11.13 -9.53 -5.00
C GLY A 196 12.04 -9.19 -3.82
N ARG A 197 11.72 -8.16 -3.01
CA ARG A 197 12.52 -7.68 -1.88
C ARG A 197 14.02 -7.46 -2.18
N ALA A 198 14.36 -7.10 -3.42
CA ALA A 198 15.74 -7.04 -3.89
C ALA A 198 16.60 -6.07 -3.08
N ASN A 199 16.06 -4.93 -2.66
CA ASN A 199 16.76 -3.93 -1.85
C ASN A 199 17.26 -4.53 -0.53
N PHE A 200 16.39 -5.24 0.21
CA PHE A 200 16.77 -5.87 1.48
C PHE A 200 17.75 -7.02 1.28
N ILE A 201 17.55 -7.82 0.22
CA ILE A 201 18.49 -8.90 -0.12
C ILE A 201 19.89 -8.34 -0.37
N ILE A 202 19.99 -7.27 -1.17
CA ILE A 202 21.27 -6.67 -1.53
C ILE A 202 21.91 -5.96 -0.34
N ASP A 203 21.13 -5.23 0.48
CA ASP A 203 21.60 -4.63 1.73
C ASP A 203 22.25 -5.70 2.63
N ASN A 204 21.54 -6.82 2.83
CA ASN A 204 22.00 -7.92 3.66
C ASN A 204 23.27 -8.58 3.09
N LEU A 205 23.34 -8.79 1.77
CA LEU A 205 24.52 -9.36 1.12
C LEU A 205 25.73 -8.43 1.23
N ILE A 206 25.55 -7.12 1.05
CA ILE A 206 26.61 -6.11 1.19
C ILE A 206 27.11 -6.07 2.65
N ALA A 207 26.19 -6.00 3.61
CA ALA A 207 26.53 -5.96 5.04
C ALA A 207 27.33 -7.19 5.49
N ASN A 208 26.99 -8.37 4.93
CA ASN A 208 27.69 -9.62 5.19
C ASN A 208 28.93 -9.85 4.30
N LYS A 209 29.28 -8.90 3.43
CA LYS A 209 30.43 -8.99 2.50
C LYS A 209 30.35 -10.17 1.53
N LEU A 210 29.12 -10.58 1.19
CA LEU A 210 28.82 -11.61 0.21
C LEU A 210 28.55 -11.02 -1.19
N ALA A 211 28.33 -9.70 -1.26
CA ALA A 211 28.27 -8.93 -2.50
C ALA A 211 29.04 -7.61 -2.33
N GLU A 212 29.65 -7.14 -3.41
CA GLU A 212 30.22 -5.78 -3.45
C GLU A 212 29.09 -4.73 -3.53
N PRO A 213 29.27 -3.52 -2.99
CA PRO A 213 28.35 -2.42 -3.22
C PRO A 213 28.13 -2.20 -4.72
N MET A 214 26.87 -2.18 -5.17
CA MET A 214 26.51 -2.09 -6.58
C MET A 214 25.24 -1.29 -6.78
N ILE A 215 25.09 -0.69 -7.96
CA ILE A 215 23.83 -0.10 -8.41
C ILE A 215 23.01 -1.21 -9.06
N VAL A 216 21.72 -1.32 -8.73
CA VAL A 216 20.81 -2.26 -9.39
C VAL A 216 19.74 -1.50 -10.14
N VAL A 217 19.65 -1.73 -11.45
CA VAL A 217 18.69 -1.08 -12.34
C VAL A 217 17.61 -2.09 -12.71
N MET A 218 16.37 -1.76 -12.38
CA MET A 218 15.17 -2.56 -12.59
C MET A 218 14.25 -1.86 -13.59
N PRO A 219 14.48 -2.02 -14.91
CA PRO A 219 13.68 -1.36 -15.93
C PRO A 219 12.38 -2.11 -16.22
N ALA A 220 11.39 -1.40 -16.77
CA ALA A 220 10.23 -2.07 -17.36
C ALA A 220 10.71 -2.86 -18.60
N GLY A 221 10.49 -4.18 -18.60
CA GLY A 221 10.83 -5.08 -19.70
C GLY A 221 9.79 -5.09 -20.82
N HIS A 222 8.53 -4.77 -20.51
CA HIS A 222 7.46 -4.72 -21.48
C HIS A 222 7.63 -3.51 -22.43
N THR A 223 7.79 -3.79 -23.73
CA THR A 223 7.94 -2.76 -24.78
C THR A 223 6.66 -2.48 -25.55
N GLY A 224 5.65 -3.34 -25.40
CA GLY A 224 4.32 -3.19 -26.00
C GLY A 224 3.58 -1.93 -25.54
N PRO A 225 2.50 -1.55 -26.25
CA PRO A 225 1.66 -0.40 -25.90
C PRO A 225 1.10 -0.52 -24.48
#